data_AF-A0A7L5YSY5-F1
#
_entry.id   AF-A0A7L5YSY5-F1
#
_cell.length_a   1.000
_cell.length_b   1.000
_cell.length_c   1.000
_cell.angle_alpha   90.00
_cell.angle_beta   90.00
_cell.angle_gamma   90.00
#
_symmetry.space_group_name_H-M   'P 1'
#
loop_
_entity.id
_entity.type
_entity.pdbx_description
1 polymer ?
#
loop_
_entity_poly.entity_id
_entity_poly.type
_entity_poly.pdbx_seq_one_letter_code
_entity_poly.pdbx_strand_id
1 'polypeptide(L)'
;MTRVVGWDAVVGINPLLTAGSLVIPDDFIDWTRRQPTTYFERRGLGYLPQSPAFCPQCRAVFGQYLPQAAPLGTYLGFDGPRRPAPKRVCSAPGASMCSAATWCPR
;
A
#
# COMPACT_ATOMS: atom_id res chain seq x y z
N MET A 1 -22.24 -4.44 -1.44
CA MET A 1 -21.12 -3.50 -1.21
C MET A 1 -20.37 -3.32 -2.52
N THR A 2 -20.16 -2.09 -2.99
CA THR A 2 -19.61 -1.81 -4.35
C THR A 2 -18.20 -1.23 -4.33
N ARG A 3 -17.76 -0.63 -3.21
CA ARG A 3 -16.43 -0.07 -2.99
C ARG A 3 -16.01 -0.32 -1.55
N VAL A 4 -14.70 -0.46 -1.34
CA VAL A 4 -14.08 -0.64 -0.02
C VAL A 4 -13.01 0.43 0.14
N VAL A 5 -13.01 1.11 1.28
CA VAL A 5 -12.01 2.10 1.66
C VAL A 5 -11.38 1.64 2.96
N GLY A 6 -10.06 1.54 2.97
CA GLY A 6 -9.26 1.29 4.18
C GLY A 6 -8.52 2.55 4.62
N TRP A 7 -7.94 2.50 5.81
CA TRP A 7 -6.93 3.44 6.29
C TRP A 7 -5.87 2.64 7.05
N ASP A 8 -4.59 3.02 6.96
CA ASP A 8 -3.52 2.47 7.79
C ASP A 8 -2.50 3.55 8.17
N ALA A 9 -1.84 3.37 9.31
CA ALA A 9 -0.74 4.21 9.76
C ALA A 9 0.58 3.65 9.20
N VAL A 10 1.33 4.48 8.50
CA VAL A 10 2.55 4.07 7.79
C VAL A 10 3.77 4.84 8.30
N VAL A 11 4.96 4.28 8.04
CA VAL A 11 6.22 5.00 8.21
C VAL A 11 6.62 5.62 6.87
N GLY A 12 6.77 6.95 6.83
CA GLY A 12 7.29 7.66 5.67
C GLY A 12 8.78 7.35 5.46
N ILE A 13 9.13 6.90 4.27
CA ILE A 13 10.51 6.63 3.83
C ILE A 13 11.01 7.81 2.99
N ASN A 14 10.11 8.38 2.18
CA ASN A 14 10.39 9.56 1.38
C ASN A 14 10.60 10.76 2.33
N PRO A 15 11.76 11.45 2.26
CA PRO A 15 12.06 12.59 3.14
C PRO A 15 11.10 13.77 2.96
N LEU A 16 10.33 13.82 1.86
CA LEU A 16 9.29 14.83 1.64
C LEU A 16 8.03 14.57 2.47
N LEU A 17 7.85 13.35 3.00
CA LEU A 17 6.71 13.01 3.86
C LEU A 17 7.06 13.33 5.31
N THR A 18 6.28 14.22 5.92
CA THR A 18 6.39 14.55 7.34
C THR A 18 5.38 13.77 8.16
N ALA A 19 5.64 13.59 9.46
CA ALA A 19 4.68 12.97 10.36
C ALA A 19 3.34 13.74 10.36
N GLY A 20 2.23 13.02 10.21
CA GLY A 20 0.89 13.61 10.08
C GLY A 20 0.48 13.91 8.62
N SER A 21 1.36 13.70 7.64
CA SER A 21 1.00 13.77 6.22
C SER A 21 0.00 12.67 5.87
N LEU A 22 -1.01 13.03 5.07
CA LEU A 22 -1.89 12.07 4.41
C LEU A 22 -1.30 11.69 3.06
N VAL A 23 -1.42 10.44 2.66
CA VAL A 23 -0.97 9.97 1.35
C VAL A 23 -2.06 9.13 0.72
N ILE A 24 -2.33 9.38 -0.56
CA ILE A 24 -3.22 8.54 -1.36
C ILE A 24 -2.33 7.64 -2.21
N PRO A 25 -2.16 6.36 -1.85
CA PRO A 25 -1.25 5.48 -2.56
C PRO A 25 -1.72 5.22 -3.99
N ASP A 26 -0.76 5.08 -4.88
CA ASP A 26 -1.00 4.83 -6.30
C ASP A 26 -0.63 3.42 -6.74
N ASP A 27 0.34 2.83 -6.03
CA ASP A 27 0.85 1.49 -6.27
C ASP A 27 1.34 0.87 -4.95
N PHE A 28 1.67 -0.42 -4.99
CA PHE A 28 2.26 -1.12 -3.85
C PHE A 28 3.42 -2.04 -4.25
N ILE A 29 4.28 -2.32 -3.28
CA ILE A 29 5.33 -3.34 -3.34
C ILE A 29 5.02 -4.34 -2.23
N ASP A 30 4.73 -5.58 -2.62
CA ASP A 30 4.45 -6.65 -1.67
C ASP A 30 5.72 -7.44 -1.32
N TRP A 31 6.16 -7.34 -0.07
CA TRP A 31 7.19 -8.17 0.54
C TRP A 31 6.64 -9.15 1.59
N THR A 32 5.33 -9.36 1.63
CA THR A 32 4.74 -10.39 2.49
C THR A 32 5.11 -11.78 1.98
N ARG A 33 5.36 -12.70 2.90
CA ARG A 33 5.60 -14.13 2.61
C ARG A 33 4.66 -15.04 3.38
N ARG A 34 4.05 -14.56 4.46
CA ARG A 34 3.30 -15.42 5.40
C ARG A 34 1.78 -15.31 5.33
N GLN A 35 1.24 -14.37 4.56
CA GLN A 35 -0.21 -14.19 4.42
C GLN A 35 -0.78 -15.04 3.27
N PRO A 36 -2.02 -15.55 3.40
CA PRO A 36 -2.79 -16.10 2.28
C PRO A 36 -2.98 -15.03 1.21
N THR A 37 -2.90 -15.45 -0.04
CA THR A 37 -2.66 -14.54 -1.16
C THR A 37 -3.97 -14.31 -1.92
N THR A 38 -4.61 -15.42 -2.26
CA THR A 38 -5.82 -15.44 -3.08
C THR A 38 -6.91 -16.28 -2.43
N TYR A 39 -8.18 -15.92 -2.69
CA TYR A 39 -9.32 -16.78 -2.35
C TYR A 39 -9.43 -18.01 -3.27
N PHE A 40 -8.62 -18.08 -4.33
CA PHE A 40 -8.68 -19.11 -5.37
C PHE A 40 -7.62 -20.22 -5.22
N GLU A 41 -7.02 -20.38 -4.04
CA GLU A 41 -6.05 -21.46 -3.79
C GLU A 41 -6.63 -22.82 -4.22
N ARG A 42 -5.89 -23.52 -5.09
CA ARG A 42 -6.27 -24.84 -5.66
C ARG A 42 -7.56 -24.84 -6.50
N ARG A 43 -8.03 -23.67 -6.98
CA ARG A 43 -9.23 -23.54 -7.83
C ARG A 43 -8.94 -23.31 -9.32
N GLY A 44 -7.68 -23.45 -9.75
CA GLY A 44 -7.27 -23.34 -11.17
C GLY A 44 -7.20 -21.92 -11.72
N LEU A 45 -7.46 -20.89 -10.92
CA LEU A 45 -7.30 -19.47 -11.27
C LEU A 45 -6.02 -18.94 -10.61
N GLY A 46 -5.00 -18.65 -11.43
CA GLY A 46 -3.65 -18.33 -10.93
C GLY A 46 -3.20 -16.88 -11.11
N TYR A 47 -3.91 -16.06 -11.89
CA TYR A 47 -3.46 -14.71 -12.23
C TYR A 47 -4.61 -13.71 -12.25
N LEU A 48 -4.41 -12.58 -11.58
CA LEU A 48 -5.25 -11.40 -11.66
C LEU A 48 -4.36 -10.20 -12.01
N PRO A 49 -4.72 -9.38 -13.01
CA PRO A 49 -3.97 -8.16 -13.27
C PRO A 49 -4.10 -7.22 -12.07
N GLN A 50 -2.95 -6.79 -11.55
CA GLN A 50 -2.87 -5.85 -10.42
C GLN A 50 -2.65 -4.40 -10.87
N SER A 51 -2.76 -4.11 -12.17
CA SER A 51 -2.69 -2.74 -12.70
C SER A 51 -4.04 -2.34 -13.28
N PRO A 52 -4.68 -1.25 -12.79
CA PRO A 52 -4.24 -0.40 -11.67
C PRO A 52 -4.44 -1.08 -10.30
N ALA A 53 -3.49 -0.87 -9.38
CA ALA A 53 -3.52 -1.49 -8.05
C ALA A 53 -4.68 -1.01 -7.17
N PHE A 54 -5.06 0.26 -7.33
CA PHE A 54 -6.15 0.90 -6.61
C PHE A 54 -7.21 1.43 -7.57
N CYS A 55 -8.45 1.55 -7.08
CA CYS A 55 -9.58 2.05 -7.87
C CYS A 55 -9.33 3.52 -8.31
N PRO A 56 -9.21 3.80 -9.62
CA PRO A 56 -8.91 5.16 -10.11
C PRO A 56 -10.01 6.17 -9.75
N GLN A 57 -11.27 5.74 -9.73
CA GLN A 57 -12.41 6.58 -9.37
C GLN A 57 -12.34 7.03 -7.92
N CYS A 58 -12.04 6.12 -6.99
CA CYS A 58 -11.90 6.45 -5.58
C CYS A 58 -10.73 7.40 -5.37
N ARG A 59 -9.60 7.17 -6.04
CA ARG A 59 -8.43 8.05 -5.96
C ARG A 59 -8.72 9.46 -6.47
N ALA A 60 -9.44 9.59 -7.58
CA ALA A 60 -9.83 10.90 -8.12
C ALA A 60 -10.70 11.68 -7.12
N VAL A 61 -11.67 11.01 -6.48
CA VAL A 61 -12.51 11.60 -5.43
C VAL A 61 -11.64 12.03 -4.25
N PHE A 62 -10.75 11.17 -3.73
CA PHE A 62 -9.88 11.56 -2.63
C PHE A 62 -8.94 12.72 -2.99
N GLY A 63 -8.41 12.77 -4.20
CA GLY A 63 -7.59 13.89 -4.66
C GLY A 63 -8.35 15.22 -4.72
N GLN A 64 -9.66 15.19 -4.96
CA GLN A 64 -10.52 16.39 -4.92
C GLN A 64 -10.80 16.86 -3.48
N TYR A 65 -11.08 15.93 -2.58
CA TYR A 65 -11.50 16.26 -1.20
C TYR A 65 -10.36 16.35 -0.19
N LEU A 66 -9.17 15.84 -0.52
CA LEU A 66 -7.97 15.88 0.31
C LEU A 66 -6.80 16.52 -0.47
N PRO A 67 -6.89 17.81 -0.83
CA PRO A 67 -5.86 18.50 -1.62
C PRO A 67 -4.48 18.55 -0.91
N GLN A 68 -4.47 18.42 0.42
CA GLN A 68 -3.25 18.37 1.25
C GLN A 68 -2.58 16.99 1.28
N ALA A 69 -3.25 15.94 0.76
CA ALA A 69 -2.64 14.63 0.70
C ALA A 69 -1.57 14.58 -0.39
N ALA A 70 -0.45 13.92 -0.11
CA ALA A 70 0.55 13.67 -1.13
C ALA A 70 -0.08 12.80 -2.25
N PRO A 71 0.01 13.25 -3.52
CA PRO A 71 -0.77 12.65 -4.61
C PRO A 71 -0.22 11.31 -5.10
N LEU A 72 1.05 11.01 -4.80
CA LEU A 72 1.76 9.82 -5.26
C LEU A 72 2.56 9.21 -4.11
N GLY A 73 2.54 7.89 -4.02
CA GLY A 73 3.25 7.18 -2.98
C GLY A 73 3.06 5.68 -3.11
N THR A 74 4.15 4.99 -3.44
CA THR A 74 4.16 3.52 -3.45
C THR A 74 4.21 2.99 -2.02
N TYR A 75 3.22 2.16 -1.67
CA TYR A 75 3.11 1.49 -0.37
C TYR A 75 3.93 0.21 -0.34
N LEU A 76 4.85 0.06 0.61
CA LEU A 76 5.57 -1.19 0.83
C LEU A 76 4.98 -1.97 2.00
N GLY A 77 4.44 -3.14 1.73
CA GLY A 77 3.98 -4.09 2.75
C GLY A 77 5.04 -5.13 3.05
N PHE A 78 5.28 -5.45 4.32
CA PHE A 78 6.14 -6.56 4.74
C PHE A 78 5.49 -7.40 5.84
N ASP A 79 6.00 -8.61 6.07
CA ASP A 79 5.56 -9.47 7.17
C ASP A 79 5.92 -8.86 8.54
N GLY A 80 4.92 -8.50 9.33
CA GLY A 80 5.10 -7.92 10.66
C GLY A 80 4.01 -8.35 11.64
N PRO A 81 4.36 -8.41 12.94
CA PRO A 81 3.98 -7.31 13.85
C PRO A 81 5.17 -6.44 14.26
N ARG A 82 6.38 -6.78 13.80
CA ARG A 82 7.60 -6.07 14.20
C ARG A 82 7.68 -4.72 13.48
N ARG A 83 7.64 -3.61 14.23
CA ARG A 83 8.00 -2.28 13.72
C ARG A 83 9.45 -2.33 13.24
N PRO A 84 9.73 -2.15 11.94
CA PRO A 84 11.09 -2.25 11.44
C PRO A 84 11.91 -1.04 11.89
N ALA A 85 13.23 -1.22 11.98
CA ALA A 85 14.13 -0.08 11.87
C ALA A 85 13.98 0.48 10.44
N PRO A 86 13.62 1.78 10.26
CA PRO A 86 13.24 2.34 8.95
C PRO A 86 14.23 2.03 7.83
N LYS A 87 15.54 2.06 8.11
CA LYS A 87 16.59 1.86 7.11
C LYS A 87 16.76 0.42 6.59
N ARG A 88 16.36 -0.62 7.33
CA ARG A 88 16.68 -2.02 6.96
C ARG A 88 15.58 -2.73 6.17
N VAL A 89 14.32 -2.40 6.45
CA VAL A 89 13.14 -3.07 5.84
C VAL A 89 12.44 -2.16 4.84
N CYS A 90 12.64 -0.85 4.91
CA CYS A 90 11.97 0.09 4.04
C CYS A 90 12.96 0.71 3.04
N SER A 91 13.80 -0.11 2.42
CA SER A 91 14.86 0.30 1.49
C SER A 91 14.56 -0.06 0.03
N ALA A 92 13.32 -0.44 -0.30
CA ALA A 92 12.97 -0.75 -1.68
C ALA A 92 13.03 0.52 -2.54
N PRO A 93 13.72 0.50 -3.69
CA PRO A 93 13.72 1.61 -4.64
C PRO A 93 12.28 1.96 -5.05
N GLY A 94 11.92 3.25 -5.01
CA GLY A 94 10.60 3.75 -5.38
C GLY A 94 9.54 3.72 -4.27
N ALA A 95 9.76 2.98 -3.18
CA ALA A 95 8.84 3.00 -2.04
C ALA A 95 8.85 4.37 -1.34
N SER A 96 7.67 4.96 -1.13
CA SER A 96 7.54 6.22 -0.40
C SER A 96 7.15 6.02 1.06
N MET A 97 6.48 4.91 1.37
CA MET A 97 6.01 4.57 2.71
C MET A 97 6.06 3.06 2.94
N CYS A 98 6.10 2.61 4.20
CA CYS A 98 6.03 1.20 4.55
C CYS A 98 5.16 0.94 5.79
N SER A 99 4.52 -0.23 5.84
CA SER A 99 3.79 -0.72 7.02
C SER A 99 3.79 -2.25 7.07
N ALA A 100 3.49 -2.80 8.25
CA ALA A 100 3.18 -4.22 8.38
C ALA A 100 1.93 -4.48 7.53
N ALA A 101 2.07 -5.33 6.51
CA ALA A 101 1.21 -5.32 5.33
C ALA A 101 -0.29 -5.52 5.64
N THR A 102 -1.01 -4.42 5.78
CA THR A 102 -2.47 -4.37 5.87
C THR A 102 -3.10 -4.32 4.47
N TRP A 103 -2.37 -3.80 3.48
CA TRP A 103 -2.90 -3.46 2.16
C TRP A 103 -2.32 -4.25 0.98
N CYS A 104 -1.34 -5.13 1.20
CA CYS A 104 -0.77 -5.93 0.13
C CYS A 104 -1.55 -7.25 0.00
N PRO A 105 -2.28 -7.47 -1.10
CA PRO A 105 -2.67 -8.82 -1.51
C PRO A 105 -1.43 -9.49 -2.12
N ARG A 106 -1.16 -10.77 -1.81
CA ARG A 106 -0.25 -11.56 -2.65
C ARG A 106 -1.05 -12.31 -3.72
#